data_AF-A0A6V8KDA1-F1
#
_entry.id   AF-A0A6V8KDA1-F1
#
_cell.length_a   1.000
_cell.length_b   1.000
_cell.length_c   1.000
_cell.angle_alpha   90.00
_cell.angle_beta   90.00
_cell.angle_gamma   90.00
#
_symmetry.space_group_name_H-M   'P 1'
#
loop_
_entity.id
_entity.type
_entity.pdbx_description
1 polymer ?
#
loop_
_entity_poly.entity_id
_entity_poly.type
_entity_poly.pdbx_seq_one_letter_code
_entity_poly.pdbx_strand_id
1 'polypeptide(L)'
;MVGPAFSGESEVADPIFQSGNLPTITPSATRPSLSTKGWSVFHRGVGNDTSQGPAAGRYIKDVLKAEKVYVVDDQSAYGAGLVDEVKKVIGTPIGEDRVQVKQTNFSAVVTKVKNSGATALFFGGYYTEAGLLLKQLKGAGWTGTMIAGDGVKDANFIAVAGQAVAEGTITTCPCAPATAAKGTFVSDYKAAFDDAEPGTYADVSYDLTKIVLEGLKDGKATRADMLSWIKAYNKAGPATGVTYKFESNGELDPTQVVIWAFKVRAGKLVPDQEIAKA
;
A
#
# COMPACT_ATOMS: atom_id res chain seq x y z
N MET A 1 -17.08 9.11 -5.69
CA MET A 1 -15.83 9.79 -5.27
C MET A 1 -14.70 8.78 -5.43
N VAL A 2 -13.58 9.20 -6.02
CA VAL A 2 -12.39 8.35 -6.12
C VAL A 2 -11.47 8.70 -4.95
N GLY A 3 -11.26 7.74 -4.04
CA GLY A 3 -10.68 7.96 -2.71
C GLY A 3 -11.63 7.58 -1.55
N PRO A 4 -11.27 7.93 -0.30
CA PRO A 4 -10.01 8.54 0.14
C PRO A 4 -8.80 7.62 -0.09
N ALA A 5 -7.59 8.17 -0.02
CA ALA A 5 -6.38 7.39 -0.31
C ALA A 5 -5.96 6.53 0.87
N PHE A 6 -6.00 7.08 2.10
CA PHE A 6 -5.50 6.37 3.27
C PHE A 6 -6.61 5.67 4.05
N SER A 7 -6.28 4.52 4.64
CA SER A 7 -7.24 3.71 5.41
C SER A 7 -7.78 4.45 6.65
N GLY A 8 -6.95 5.25 7.32
CA GLY A 8 -7.38 6.06 8.46
C GLY A 8 -8.39 7.14 8.08
N GLU A 9 -8.17 7.80 6.94
CA GLU A 9 -9.08 8.81 6.39
C GLU A 9 -10.39 8.18 5.92
N SER A 10 -10.30 7.02 5.25
CA SER A 10 -11.46 6.26 4.79
C SER A 10 -12.36 5.86 5.95
N GLU A 11 -11.78 5.36 7.05
CA GLU A 11 -12.53 5.00 8.27
C GLU A 11 -13.38 6.15 8.83
N VAL A 12 -12.86 7.39 8.74
CA VAL A 12 -13.53 8.58 9.26
C VAL A 12 -14.54 9.14 8.25
N ALA A 13 -14.21 9.10 6.96
CA ALA A 13 -14.99 9.75 5.91
C ALA A 13 -16.13 8.88 5.37
N ASP A 14 -15.94 7.56 5.25
CA ASP A 14 -16.94 6.65 4.68
C ASP A 14 -18.29 6.62 5.42
N PRO A 15 -18.37 6.75 6.77
CA PRO A 15 -19.65 6.93 7.44
C PRO A 15 -20.43 8.16 6.96
N ILE A 16 -19.73 9.27 6.69
CA ILE A 16 -20.32 10.51 6.16
C ILE A 16 -20.80 10.27 4.73
N PHE A 17 -19.98 9.62 3.89
CA PHE A 17 -20.36 9.28 2.53
C PHE A 17 -21.55 8.32 2.48
N GLN A 18 -21.59 7.32 3.36
CA GLN A 18 -22.72 6.40 3.52
C GLN A 18 -24.00 7.16 3.89
N SER A 19 -23.96 8.09 4.85
CA SER A 19 -25.12 8.92 5.21
C SER A 19 -25.65 9.76 4.04
N GLY A 20 -24.75 10.15 3.13
CA GLY A 20 -25.07 10.89 1.91
C GLY A 20 -25.37 10.00 0.71
N ASN A 21 -25.32 8.67 0.84
CA ASN A 21 -25.35 7.71 -0.26
C ASN A 21 -24.29 8.00 -1.36
N LEU A 22 -23.18 8.65 -1.04
CA LEU A 22 -22.13 8.98 -2.01
C LEU A 22 -21.24 7.75 -2.24
N PRO A 23 -21.28 7.08 -3.41
CA PRO A 23 -20.38 5.96 -3.68
C PRO A 23 -18.92 6.39 -3.60
N THR A 24 -18.09 5.55 -2.99
CA THR A 24 -16.63 5.71 -2.91
C THR A 24 -15.93 4.53 -3.58
N ILE A 25 -14.79 4.82 -4.20
CA ILE A 25 -13.92 3.84 -4.83
C ILE A 25 -12.47 4.23 -4.54
N THR A 26 -11.86 3.59 -3.54
CA THR A 26 -10.50 3.94 -3.10
C THR A 26 -9.45 3.26 -3.98
N PRO A 27 -8.41 3.98 -4.43
CA PRO A 27 -7.30 3.39 -5.16
C PRO A 27 -6.27 2.71 -4.25
N SER A 28 -6.31 2.92 -2.93
CA SER A 28 -5.15 2.63 -2.07
C SER A 28 -5.44 2.31 -0.60
N ALA A 29 -6.68 2.42 -0.11
CA ALA A 29 -6.96 2.07 1.28
C ALA A 29 -7.04 0.55 1.44
N THR A 30 -5.98 -0.06 1.97
CA THR A 30 -5.79 -1.51 2.05
C THR A 30 -6.32 -2.14 3.34
N ARG A 31 -6.75 -1.38 4.34
CA ARG A 31 -7.15 -1.97 5.63
C ARG A 31 -8.40 -2.87 5.50
N PRO A 32 -8.34 -4.16 5.87
CA PRO A 32 -9.44 -5.11 5.63
C PRO A 32 -10.76 -4.72 6.31
N SER A 33 -10.69 -4.15 7.51
CA SER A 33 -11.89 -3.83 8.28
C SER A 33 -12.80 -2.77 7.66
N LEU A 34 -12.36 -2.02 6.63
CA LEU A 34 -13.21 -1.03 5.95
C LEU A 34 -14.38 -1.70 5.22
N SER A 35 -14.17 -2.86 4.59
CA SER A 35 -15.24 -3.58 3.87
C SER A 35 -16.20 -4.33 4.79
N THR A 36 -15.87 -4.48 6.08
CA THR A 36 -16.71 -5.20 7.05
C THR A 36 -17.63 -4.28 7.86
N LYS A 37 -17.63 -2.97 7.57
CA LYS A 37 -18.45 -1.98 8.30
C LYS A 37 -19.91 -1.92 7.87
N GLY A 38 -20.28 -2.64 6.81
CA GLY A 38 -21.63 -2.61 6.25
C GLY A 38 -21.93 -1.36 5.41
N TRP A 39 -20.91 -0.61 5.00
CA TRP A 39 -21.09 0.54 4.12
C TRP A 39 -21.38 0.08 2.70
N SER A 40 -22.62 0.27 2.28
CA SER A 40 -23.08 -0.06 0.94
C SER A 40 -22.41 0.75 -0.17
N VAL A 41 -21.78 1.87 0.16
CA VAL A 41 -21.13 2.82 -0.76
C VAL A 41 -19.65 2.53 -1.01
N PHE A 42 -19.01 1.72 -0.17
CA PHE A 42 -17.57 1.49 -0.18
C PHE A 42 -17.16 0.51 -1.27
N HIS A 43 -16.10 0.83 -2.02
CA HIS A 43 -15.43 -0.06 -2.96
C HIS A 43 -13.92 0.22 -2.96
N ARG A 44 -13.07 -0.76 -3.29
CA ARG A 44 -11.62 -0.55 -3.47
C ARG A 44 -11.10 -1.19 -4.75
N GLY A 45 -10.20 -0.50 -5.43
CA GLY A 45 -9.59 -0.94 -6.69
C GLY A 45 -8.32 -1.79 -6.55
N VAL A 46 -7.97 -2.20 -5.34
CA VAL A 46 -6.73 -2.91 -5.01
C VAL A 46 -6.98 -4.06 -4.05
N GLY A 47 -5.99 -4.93 -3.88
CA GLY A 47 -5.97 -5.90 -2.79
C GLY A 47 -5.86 -5.22 -1.42
N ASN A 48 -5.94 -6.02 -0.36
CA ASN A 48 -5.97 -5.54 1.03
C ASN A 48 -4.86 -6.19 1.88
N ASP A 49 -4.72 -5.77 3.14
CA ASP A 49 -3.62 -6.23 4.00
C ASP A 49 -3.67 -7.75 4.31
N THR A 50 -4.83 -8.42 4.21
CA THR A 50 -4.89 -9.89 4.37
C THR A 50 -4.28 -10.62 3.18
N SER A 51 -4.14 -9.96 2.04
CA SER A 51 -3.39 -10.47 0.88
C SER A 51 -1.91 -10.02 0.90
N GLN A 52 -1.65 -8.77 1.29
CA GLN A 52 -0.29 -8.20 1.29
C GLN A 52 0.56 -8.68 2.46
N GLY A 53 0.01 -8.77 3.67
CA GLY A 53 0.74 -9.16 4.88
C GLY A 53 1.35 -10.56 4.77
N PRO A 54 0.57 -11.60 4.39
CA PRO A 54 1.13 -12.93 4.17
C PRO A 54 2.18 -12.98 3.07
N ALA A 55 2.01 -12.21 2.00
CA ALA A 55 3.00 -12.09 0.93
C ALA A 55 4.30 -11.44 1.42
N ALA A 56 4.22 -10.36 2.21
CA ALA A 56 5.39 -9.76 2.84
C ALA A 56 6.09 -10.73 3.80
N GLY A 57 5.34 -11.49 4.59
CA GLY A 57 5.90 -12.53 5.46
C GLY A 57 6.62 -13.63 4.68
N ARG A 58 6.06 -14.11 3.56
CA ARG A 58 6.73 -15.06 2.66
C ARG A 58 7.98 -14.47 2.04
N TYR A 59 7.94 -13.22 1.59
CA TYR A 59 9.14 -12.56 1.07
C TYR A 59 10.26 -12.52 2.12
N ILE A 60 9.93 -12.22 3.38
CA ILE A 60 10.90 -12.22 4.49
C ILE A 60 11.51 -13.61 4.73
N LYS A 61 10.70 -14.67 4.70
CA LYS A 61 11.15 -16.05 4.99
C LYS A 61 11.82 -16.75 3.82
N ASP A 62 11.24 -16.64 2.63
CA ASP A 62 11.58 -17.50 1.51
C ASP A 62 12.59 -16.83 0.58
N VAL A 63 12.50 -15.50 0.45
CA VAL A 63 13.40 -14.70 -0.42
C VAL A 63 14.57 -14.14 0.40
N LEU A 64 14.28 -13.36 1.45
CA LEU A 64 15.33 -12.79 2.30
C LEU A 64 15.97 -13.83 3.24
N LYS A 65 15.25 -14.91 3.55
CA LYS A 65 15.69 -15.94 4.50
C LYS A 65 16.10 -15.35 5.85
N ALA A 66 15.38 -14.32 6.29
CA ALA A 66 15.67 -13.62 7.52
C ALA A 66 15.08 -14.37 8.72
N GLU A 67 15.95 -14.86 9.59
CA GLU A 67 15.56 -15.58 10.82
C GLU A 67 15.31 -14.61 12.00
N LYS A 68 15.97 -13.45 11.99
CA LYS A 68 15.97 -12.46 13.08
C LYS A 68 15.21 -11.21 12.65
N VAL A 69 13.89 -11.29 12.76
CA VAL A 69 12.97 -10.23 12.30
C VAL A 69 12.48 -9.42 13.50
N TYR A 70 12.68 -8.10 13.45
CA TYR A 70 12.04 -7.13 14.35
C TYR A 70 10.83 -6.53 13.65
N VAL A 71 9.76 -6.22 14.37
CA VAL A 71 8.60 -5.51 13.80
C VAL A 71 8.37 -4.18 14.49
N VAL A 72 8.02 -3.16 13.72
CA VAL A 72 7.66 -1.83 14.24
C VAL A 72 6.43 -1.32 13.51
N ASP A 73 5.43 -0.83 14.25
CA ASP A 73 4.28 -0.12 13.67
C ASP A 73 4.23 1.36 14.09
N ASP A 74 3.55 2.18 13.30
CA ASP A 74 3.36 3.62 13.55
C ASP A 74 2.12 3.96 14.40
N GLN A 75 1.54 2.97 15.10
CA GLN A 75 0.28 3.03 15.85
C GLN A 75 -0.97 3.34 15.02
N SER A 76 -0.84 3.56 13.71
CA SER A 76 -2.02 3.66 12.87
C SER A 76 -2.70 2.30 12.76
N ALA A 77 -4.02 2.28 12.65
CA ALA A 77 -4.77 1.04 12.45
C ALA A 77 -4.39 0.32 11.15
N TYR A 78 -3.82 1.02 10.17
CA TYR A 78 -3.22 0.42 8.97
C TYR A 78 -1.90 -0.26 9.31
N GLY A 79 -0.93 0.49 9.86
CA GLY A 79 0.40 -0.02 10.16
C GLY A 79 0.39 -1.20 11.14
N ALA A 80 -0.35 -1.07 12.24
CA ALA A 80 -0.50 -2.14 13.22
C ALA A 80 -1.20 -3.38 12.63
N GLY A 81 -2.27 -3.17 11.85
CA GLY A 81 -2.99 -4.26 11.19
C GLY A 81 -2.12 -5.03 10.20
N LEU A 82 -1.33 -4.32 9.40
CA LEU A 82 -0.41 -4.95 8.46
C LEU A 82 0.71 -5.73 9.18
N VAL A 83 1.26 -5.20 10.28
CA VAL A 83 2.22 -5.94 11.13
C VAL A 83 1.61 -7.23 11.67
N ASP A 84 0.35 -7.20 12.12
CA ASP A 84 -0.34 -8.39 12.59
C ASP A 84 -0.51 -9.44 11.48
N GLU A 85 -0.86 -9.03 10.25
CA GLU A 85 -0.96 -9.95 9.11
C GLU A 85 0.41 -10.56 8.72
N VAL A 86 1.50 -9.79 8.82
CA VAL A 86 2.86 -10.30 8.59
C VAL A 86 3.27 -11.33 9.65
N LYS A 87 2.99 -11.06 10.93
CA LYS A 87 3.30 -11.96 12.06
C LYS A 87 2.66 -13.33 11.91
N LYS A 88 1.49 -13.44 11.25
CA LYS A 88 0.84 -14.74 10.96
C LYS A 88 1.72 -15.67 10.12
N VAL A 89 2.63 -15.13 9.31
CA VAL A 89 3.53 -15.93 8.45
C VAL A 89 4.93 -16.03 9.03
N ILE A 90 5.51 -14.92 9.51
CA ILE A 90 6.88 -14.93 10.07
C ILE A 90 6.96 -15.60 11.45
N GLY A 91 5.84 -15.72 12.16
CA GLY A 91 5.79 -16.22 13.54
C GLY A 91 6.16 -15.12 14.55
N THR A 92 6.70 -15.55 15.69
CA THR A 92 7.11 -14.62 16.76
C THR A 92 8.35 -13.82 16.35
N PRO A 93 8.29 -12.48 16.25
CA PRO A 93 9.46 -11.67 15.99
C PRO A 93 10.40 -11.65 17.20
N ILE A 94 11.67 -11.33 16.98
CA ILE A 94 12.66 -11.22 18.08
C ILE A 94 12.45 -9.98 18.95
N GLY A 95 11.61 -9.06 18.47
CA GLY A 95 11.15 -7.89 19.20
C GLY A 95 10.08 -7.15 18.40
N GLU A 96 9.27 -6.42 19.15
CA GLU A 96 8.15 -5.63 18.65
C GLU A 96 8.15 -4.30 19.40
N ASP A 97 8.07 -3.20 18.66
CA ASP A 97 7.94 -1.85 19.21
C ASP A 97 6.94 -1.04 18.40
N ARG A 98 6.58 0.12 18.94
CA ARG A 98 5.72 1.08 18.27
C ARG A 98 6.36 2.45 18.25
N VAL A 99 6.07 3.17 17.19
CA VAL A 99 6.31 4.60 17.05
C VAL A 99 4.99 5.30 16.79
N GLN A 100 4.98 6.63 16.80
CA GLN A 100 3.76 7.40 16.53
C GLN A 100 3.92 8.29 15.29
N VAL A 101 2.83 8.53 14.59
CA VAL A 101 2.78 9.50 13.49
C VAL A 101 3.24 10.88 14.00
N LYS A 102 4.07 11.57 13.20
CA LYS A 102 4.78 12.82 13.54
C LYS A 102 5.92 12.66 14.55
N GLN A 103 6.28 11.45 14.97
CA GLN A 103 7.50 11.24 15.74
C GLN A 103 8.73 11.52 14.90
N THR A 104 9.73 12.18 15.50
CA THR A 104 11.00 12.48 14.83
C THR A 104 12.22 11.89 15.55
N ASN A 105 12.10 11.57 16.83
CA ASN A 105 13.16 10.94 17.63
C ASN A 105 12.82 9.47 17.89
N PHE A 106 13.59 8.56 17.32
CA PHE A 106 13.39 7.11 17.41
C PHE A 106 14.49 6.40 18.23
N SER A 107 15.29 7.15 18.99
CA SER A 107 16.49 6.64 19.68
C SER A 107 16.24 5.40 20.56
N ALA A 108 15.09 5.34 21.24
CA ALA A 108 14.70 4.18 22.06
C ALA A 108 14.49 2.92 21.21
N VAL A 109 13.69 3.01 20.14
CA VAL A 109 13.42 1.89 19.22
C VAL A 109 14.71 1.48 18.50
N VAL A 110 15.50 2.45 18.03
CA VAL A 110 16.81 2.20 17.39
C VAL A 110 17.74 1.40 18.29
N THR A 111 17.81 1.75 19.59
CA THR A 111 18.64 1.04 20.56
C THR A 111 18.19 -0.41 20.73
N LYS A 112 16.88 -0.64 20.86
CA LYS A 112 16.32 -1.99 21.02
C LYS A 112 16.51 -2.85 19.77
N VAL A 113 16.27 -2.30 18.57
CA VAL A 113 16.49 -3.00 17.30
C VAL A 113 17.94 -3.44 17.17
N LYS A 114 18.91 -2.55 17.45
CA LYS A 114 20.33 -2.90 17.43
C LYS A 114 20.68 -4.00 18.43
N ASN A 115 20.23 -3.86 19.67
CA ASN A 115 20.57 -4.79 20.75
C ASN A 115 19.90 -6.17 20.56
N SER A 116 18.80 -6.24 19.81
CA SER A 116 18.15 -7.51 19.48
C SER A 116 18.94 -8.38 18.51
N GLY A 117 19.88 -7.80 17.76
CA GLY A 117 20.59 -8.49 16.68
C GLY A 117 19.72 -8.76 15.43
N ALA A 118 18.65 -7.99 15.23
CA ALA A 118 17.78 -8.08 14.06
C ALA A 118 18.57 -7.90 12.75
N THR A 119 18.38 -8.83 11.82
CA THR A 119 18.93 -8.73 10.45
C THR A 119 17.90 -8.22 9.46
N ALA A 120 16.61 -8.27 9.83
CA ALA A 120 15.50 -7.66 9.13
C ALA A 120 14.60 -6.89 10.09
N LEU A 121 14.04 -5.78 9.61
CA LEU A 121 12.99 -5.05 10.30
C LEU A 121 11.81 -4.87 9.36
N PHE A 122 10.62 -5.34 9.76
CA PHE A 122 9.39 -5.01 9.06
C PHE A 122 8.74 -3.77 9.70
N PHE A 123 8.46 -2.75 8.89
CA PHE A 123 7.80 -1.52 9.32
C PHE A 123 6.39 -1.42 8.73
N GLY A 124 5.38 -1.36 9.59
CA GLY A 124 4.00 -1.05 9.22
C GLY A 124 3.67 0.41 9.47
N GLY A 125 3.48 1.19 8.41
CA GLY A 125 3.19 2.62 8.51
C GLY A 125 3.54 3.36 7.23
N TYR A 126 3.81 4.66 7.34
CA TYR A 126 4.03 5.53 6.18
C TYR A 126 5.47 6.02 6.01
N TYR A 127 5.75 6.57 4.82
CA TYR A 127 7.08 6.94 4.34
C TYR A 127 7.86 7.89 5.27
N THR A 128 7.20 8.81 5.99
CA THR A 128 7.88 9.81 6.81
C THR A 128 8.55 9.15 8.01
N GLU A 129 7.78 8.44 8.83
CA GLU A 129 8.29 7.74 10.01
C GLU A 129 9.26 6.63 9.61
N ALA A 130 8.96 5.87 8.55
CA ALA A 130 9.85 4.84 8.03
C ALA A 130 11.23 5.40 7.62
N GLY A 131 11.23 6.52 6.88
CA GLY A 131 12.46 7.15 6.40
C GLY A 131 13.32 7.70 7.54
N LEU A 132 12.70 8.36 8.52
CA LEU A 132 13.41 8.87 9.68
C LEU A 132 13.94 7.74 10.59
N LEU A 133 13.14 6.69 10.79
CA LEU A 133 13.57 5.50 11.54
C LEU A 133 14.76 4.83 10.85
N LEU A 134 14.69 4.59 9.54
CA LEU A 134 15.79 3.98 8.80
C LEU A 134 17.07 4.82 8.88
N LYS A 135 16.95 6.14 8.73
CA LYS A 135 18.07 7.07 8.86
C LYS A 135 18.74 6.98 10.22
N GLN A 136 17.98 6.90 11.30
CA GLN A 136 18.54 6.77 12.65
C GLN A 136 19.11 5.37 12.92
N LEU A 137 18.48 4.31 12.40
CA LEU A 137 19.00 2.95 12.47
C LEU A 137 20.37 2.83 11.78
N LYS A 138 20.47 3.29 10.52
CA LYS A 138 21.73 3.29 9.75
C LYS A 138 22.78 4.19 10.39
N GLY A 139 22.40 5.38 10.85
CA GLY A 139 23.30 6.29 11.58
C GLY A 139 23.83 5.71 12.88
N ALA A 140 23.06 4.84 13.52
CA ALA A 140 23.50 4.08 14.69
C ALA A 140 24.27 2.79 14.33
N GLY A 141 24.52 2.49 13.05
CA GLY A 141 25.31 1.34 12.61
C GLY A 141 24.53 0.03 12.46
N TRP A 142 23.19 0.06 12.40
CA TRP A 142 22.41 -1.13 12.04
C TRP A 142 22.58 -1.44 10.55
N THR A 143 22.97 -2.66 10.22
CA THR A 143 23.26 -3.10 8.84
C THR A 143 22.15 -3.92 8.21
N GLY A 144 21.08 -4.24 8.96
CA GLY A 144 19.97 -5.05 8.46
C GLY A 144 19.16 -4.40 7.35
N THR A 145 18.22 -5.18 6.82
CA THR A 145 17.32 -4.76 5.72
C THR A 145 15.98 -4.31 6.29
N MET A 146 15.52 -3.13 5.88
CA MET A 146 14.15 -2.70 6.15
C MET A 146 13.23 -3.26 5.07
N ILE A 147 12.10 -3.82 5.52
CA ILE A 147 10.96 -4.21 4.71
C ILE A 147 9.77 -3.39 5.19
N ALA A 148 8.92 -2.92 4.30
CA ALA A 148 7.74 -2.17 4.68
C ALA A 148 6.54 -2.47 3.77
N GLY A 149 5.36 -1.98 4.17
CA GLY A 149 4.17 -1.99 3.34
C GLY A 149 4.18 -0.94 2.22
N ASP A 150 3.06 -0.85 1.54
CA ASP A 150 2.79 0.05 0.42
C ASP A 150 2.74 1.52 0.85
N GLY A 151 2.41 1.80 2.12
CA GLY A 151 2.46 3.14 2.70
C GLY A 151 3.87 3.78 2.71
N VAL A 152 4.92 2.97 2.54
CA VAL A 152 6.31 3.42 2.41
C VAL A 152 6.77 3.46 0.95
N LYS A 153 6.00 2.88 0.01
CA LYS A 153 6.33 2.83 -1.41
C LYS A 153 6.09 4.19 -2.08
N ASP A 154 6.91 5.18 -1.75
CA ASP A 154 6.81 6.55 -2.24
C ASP A 154 8.22 7.16 -2.40
N ALA A 155 8.40 8.08 -3.35
CA ALA A 155 9.68 8.76 -3.54
C ALA A 155 10.08 9.61 -2.29
N ASN A 156 9.10 10.09 -1.53
CA ASN A 156 9.32 10.83 -0.29
C ASN A 156 10.01 9.99 0.79
N PHE A 157 9.83 8.67 0.81
CA PHE A 157 10.60 7.80 1.70
C PHE A 157 12.10 7.96 1.46
N ILE A 158 12.51 7.91 0.18
CA ILE A 158 13.91 8.05 -0.23
C ILE A 158 14.41 9.46 0.07
N ALA A 159 13.59 10.49 -0.16
CA ALA A 159 13.93 11.87 0.15
C ALA A 159 14.17 12.08 1.66
N VAL A 160 13.32 11.51 2.52
CA VAL A 160 13.42 11.61 3.98
C VAL A 160 14.62 10.82 4.53
N ALA A 161 14.78 9.58 4.09
CA ALA A 161 15.88 8.71 4.54
C ALA A 161 17.25 9.20 4.01
N GLY A 162 17.27 9.72 2.78
CA GLY A 162 18.48 9.94 1.98
C GLY A 162 18.79 8.74 1.10
N GLN A 163 19.20 8.98 -0.15
CA GLN A 163 19.36 7.93 -1.17
C GLN A 163 20.25 6.76 -0.70
N ALA A 164 21.45 7.06 -0.17
CA ALA A 164 22.38 6.03 0.30
C ALA A 164 21.85 5.22 1.50
N VAL A 165 21.04 5.84 2.35
CA VAL A 165 20.42 5.19 3.52
C VAL A 165 19.27 4.30 3.10
N ALA A 166 18.47 4.75 2.12
CA ALA A 166 17.30 4.04 1.63
C ALA A 166 17.66 2.80 0.79
N GLU A 167 18.86 2.78 0.19
CA GLU A 167 19.32 1.73 -0.71
C GLU A 167 19.11 0.32 -0.12
N GLY A 168 18.51 -0.56 -0.92
CA GLY A 168 18.23 -1.93 -0.52
C GLY A 168 16.95 -2.14 0.30
N THR A 169 16.26 -1.08 0.73
CA THR A 169 14.94 -1.21 1.38
C THR A 169 13.95 -1.91 0.44
N ILE A 170 13.13 -2.80 1.01
CA ILE A 170 12.08 -3.51 0.29
C ILE A 170 10.72 -2.95 0.70
N THR A 171 9.80 -2.81 -0.25
CA THR A 171 8.38 -2.55 0.03
C THR A 171 7.52 -3.58 -0.67
N THR A 172 6.46 -4.07 -0.03
CA THR A 172 5.42 -4.85 -0.70
C THR A 172 4.22 -3.98 -1.05
N CYS A 173 3.52 -4.31 -2.13
CA CYS A 173 2.32 -3.59 -2.54
C CYS A 173 1.27 -4.55 -3.12
N PRO A 174 -0.02 -4.41 -2.77
CA PRO A 174 -1.12 -5.08 -3.45
C PRO A 174 -1.42 -4.42 -4.81
N CYS A 175 -0.37 -4.12 -5.57
CA CYS A 175 -0.39 -3.46 -6.85
C CYS A 175 0.68 -4.04 -7.78
N ALA A 176 0.43 -3.95 -9.09
CA ALA A 176 1.45 -4.14 -10.10
C ALA A 176 2.34 -2.87 -10.21
N PRO A 177 3.49 -2.95 -10.89
CA PRO A 177 4.27 -1.77 -11.22
C PRO A 177 3.50 -0.81 -12.14
N ALA A 178 3.22 0.41 -11.68
CA ALA A 178 2.58 1.44 -12.51
C ALA A 178 3.42 1.83 -13.74
N THR A 179 4.75 1.65 -13.68
CA THR A 179 5.67 1.81 -14.82
C THR A 179 5.53 0.74 -15.89
N ALA A 180 4.82 -0.36 -15.59
CA ALA A 180 4.47 -1.43 -16.53
C ALA A 180 2.98 -1.38 -16.93
N ALA A 181 2.30 -0.27 -16.65
CA ALA A 181 0.93 -0.06 -17.08
C ALA A 181 0.77 -0.15 -18.60
N LYS A 182 -0.38 -0.64 -19.03
CA LYS A 182 -0.76 -0.90 -20.42
C LYS A 182 -1.14 0.39 -21.15
N GLY A 183 -1.25 0.25 -22.48
CA GLY A 183 -1.69 1.34 -23.35
C GLY A 183 -0.70 2.51 -23.35
N THR A 184 -1.23 3.73 -23.38
CA THR A 184 -0.45 4.98 -23.40
C THR A 184 -0.26 5.59 -22.02
N PHE A 185 -0.73 4.94 -20.94
CA PHE A 185 -0.76 5.56 -19.61
C PHE A 185 0.61 6.09 -19.17
N VAL A 186 1.68 5.29 -19.31
CA VAL A 186 3.03 5.70 -18.89
C VAL A 186 3.53 6.90 -19.69
N SER A 187 3.37 6.90 -21.02
CA SER A 187 3.79 8.04 -21.85
C SER A 187 2.96 9.30 -21.58
N ASP A 188 1.66 9.14 -21.39
CA ASP A 188 0.74 10.25 -21.10
C ASP A 188 1.03 10.85 -19.72
N TYR A 189 1.34 10.00 -18.73
CA TYR A 189 1.75 10.44 -17.40
C TYR A 189 3.06 11.24 -17.46
N LYS A 190 4.08 10.71 -18.13
CA LYS A 190 5.36 11.41 -18.32
C LYS A 190 5.18 12.76 -19.01
N ALA A 191 4.36 12.82 -20.06
CA ALA A 191 4.05 14.08 -20.73
C ALA A 191 3.32 15.09 -19.82
N ALA A 192 2.47 14.60 -18.90
CA ALA A 192 1.71 15.44 -17.99
C ALA A 192 2.49 15.89 -16.73
N PHE A 193 3.55 15.17 -16.36
CA PHE A 193 4.27 15.35 -15.09
C PHE A 193 5.79 15.47 -15.28
N ASP A 194 6.23 16.22 -16.29
CA ASP A 194 7.64 16.58 -16.50
C ASP A 194 8.59 15.36 -16.56
N ASP A 195 8.22 14.34 -17.34
CA ASP A 195 8.92 13.06 -17.52
C ASP A 195 9.06 12.23 -16.21
N ALA A 196 8.26 12.54 -15.19
CA ALA A 196 8.20 11.74 -13.97
C ALA A 196 7.61 10.35 -14.25
N GLU A 197 8.18 9.34 -13.58
CA GLU A 197 7.61 7.99 -13.57
C GLU A 197 6.29 7.97 -12.79
N PRO A 198 5.29 7.18 -13.21
CA PRO A 198 4.05 7.01 -12.46
C PRO A 198 4.29 6.56 -11.01
N GLY A 199 3.74 7.34 -10.08
CA GLY A 199 3.75 7.02 -8.66
C GLY A 199 2.90 5.80 -8.30
N THR A 200 3.03 5.35 -7.06
CA THR A 200 2.22 4.24 -6.53
C THR A 200 0.73 4.56 -6.64
N TYR A 201 -0.04 3.61 -7.18
CA TYR A 201 -1.49 3.71 -7.42
C TYR A 201 -1.94 4.78 -8.43
N ALA A 202 -1.03 5.40 -9.20
CA ALA A 202 -1.41 6.38 -10.21
C ALA A 202 -2.22 5.76 -11.36
N ASP A 203 -1.82 4.57 -11.80
CA ASP A 203 -2.50 3.74 -12.80
C ASP A 203 -3.88 3.27 -12.31
N VAL A 204 -3.96 2.81 -11.06
CA VAL A 204 -5.24 2.45 -10.42
C VAL A 204 -6.15 3.66 -10.34
N SER A 205 -5.65 4.81 -9.86
CA SER A 205 -6.44 6.04 -9.74
C SER A 205 -6.97 6.50 -11.09
N TYR A 206 -6.17 6.37 -12.15
CA TYR A 206 -6.58 6.65 -13.53
C TYR A 206 -7.73 5.74 -13.96
N ASP A 207 -7.60 4.43 -13.77
CA ASP A 207 -8.63 3.47 -14.14
C ASP A 207 -9.93 3.69 -13.36
N LEU A 208 -9.85 3.85 -12.04
CA LEU A 208 -11.04 4.10 -11.20
C LEU A 208 -11.74 5.41 -11.58
N THR A 209 -10.98 6.43 -11.95
CA THR A 209 -11.54 7.69 -12.47
C THR A 209 -12.24 7.46 -13.81
N LYS A 210 -11.66 6.66 -14.71
CA LYS A 210 -12.29 6.27 -15.98
C LYS A 210 -13.60 5.52 -15.76
N ILE A 211 -13.68 4.63 -14.77
CA ILE A 211 -14.93 3.91 -14.41
C ILE A 211 -16.04 4.90 -14.07
N VAL A 212 -15.75 5.89 -13.23
CA VAL A 212 -16.73 6.91 -12.82
C VAL A 212 -17.13 7.79 -14.01
N LEU A 213 -16.16 8.22 -14.83
CA LEU A 213 -16.43 9.03 -16.02
C LEU A 213 -17.26 8.29 -17.08
N GLU A 214 -17.02 6.99 -17.24
CA GLU A 214 -17.81 6.11 -18.12
C GLU A 214 -19.28 6.06 -17.65
N GLY A 215 -19.51 5.87 -16.35
CA GLY A 215 -20.86 5.90 -15.78
C GLY A 215 -21.56 7.25 -16.01
N LEU A 216 -20.85 8.36 -15.80
CA LEU A 216 -21.40 9.70 -16.06
C LEU A 216 -21.77 9.89 -17.54
N LYS A 217 -20.93 9.40 -18.47
CA LYS A 217 -21.21 9.42 -19.90
C LYS A 217 -22.44 8.58 -20.26
N ASP A 218 -22.65 7.47 -19.56
CA ASP A 218 -23.82 6.58 -19.68
C ASP A 218 -25.05 7.08 -18.88
N GLY A 219 -25.03 8.35 -18.45
CA GLY A 219 -26.16 9.02 -17.82
C GLY A 219 -26.36 8.68 -16.34
N LYS A 220 -25.39 8.05 -15.67
CA LYS A 220 -25.43 7.72 -14.24
C LYS A 220 -25.11 8.95 -13.39
N ALA A 221 -25.97 9.96 -13.48
CA ALA A 221 -25.73 11.29 -12.92
C ALA A 221 -26.14 11.43 -11.44
N THR A 222 -26.93 10.51 -10.90
CA THR A 222 -27.29 10.51 -9.48
C THR A 222 -26.36 9.61 -8.67
N ARG A 223 -26.29 9.86 -7.36
CA ARG A 223 -25.53 9.02 -6.42
C ARG A 223 -25.99 7.56 -6.44
N ALA A 224 -27.30 7.32 -6.51
CA ALA A 224 -27.87 5.98 -6.59
C ALA A 224 -27.49 5.28 -7.90
N ASP A 225 -27.60 5.97 -9.04
CA ASP A 225 -27.25 5.40 -10.34
C ASP A 225 -25.76 5.08 -10.43
N MET A 226 -24.90 5.97 -9.92
CA MET A 226 -23.45 5.75 -9.89
C MET A 226 -23.07 4.59 -8.96
N LEU A 227 -23.77 4.41 -7.84
CA LEU A 227 -23.56 3.27 -6.96
C LEU A 227 -23.93 1.96 -7.65
N SER A 228 -25.08 1.90 -8.32
CA SER A 228 -25.48 0.73 -9.12
C SER A 228 -24.52 0.46 -10.27
N TRP A 229 -24.01 1.50 -10.92
CA TRP A 229 -22.99 1.41 -11.97
C TRP A 229 -21.70 0.76 -11.47
N ILE A 230 -21.13 1.26 -10.37
CA ILE A 230 -19.89 0.73 -9.81
C ILE A 230 -20.07 -0.74 -9.40
N LYS A 231 -21.18 -1.08 -8.72
CA LYS A 231 -21.48 -2.46 -8.30
C LYS A 231 -21.63 -3.44 -9.47
N ALA A 232 -22.13 -2.96 -10.60
CA ALA A 232 -22.30 -3.78 -11.80
C ALA A 232 -21.08 -3.77 -12.74
N TYR A 233 -20.04 -3.00 -12.41
CA TYR A 233 -18.87 -2.87 -13.27
C TYR A 233 -18.13 -4.21 -13.38
N ASN A 234 -17.74 -4.56 -14.61
CA ASN A 234 -17.01 -5.79 -14.92
C ASN A 234 -16.25 -5.61 -16.25
N LYS A 235 -15.25 -4.74 -16.24
CA LYS A 235 -14.40 -4.46 -17.41
C LYS A 235 -12.95 -4.27 -16.98
N ALA A 236 -12.04 -4.54 -17.91
CA ALA A 236 -10.62 -4.30 -17.70
C ALA A 236 -10.30 -2.81 -17.68
N GLY A 237 -9.51 -2.39 -16.70
CA GLY A 237 -8.91 -1.06 -16.64
C GLY A 237 -7.92 -0.85 -17.78
N PRO A 238 -7.96 0.29 -18.49
CA PRO A 238 -7.07 0.54 -19.62
C PRO A 238 -5.58 0.66 -19.22
N ALA A 239 -5.26 1.12 -18.02
CA ALA A 239 -3.89 1.26 -17.54
C ALA A 239 -3.41 0.00 -16.82
N THR A 240 -4.12 -0.46 -15.80
CA THR A 240 -3.69 -1.62 -14.99
C THR A 240 -3.92 -2.95 -15.72
N GLY A 241 -4.94 -3.02 -16.58
CA GLY A 241 -5.44 -4.27 -17.13
C GLY A 241 -6.19 -5.16 -16.12
N VAL A 242 -6.39 -4.69 -14.88
CA VAL A 242 -7.21 -5.36 -13.87
C VAL A 242 -8.66 -5.35 -14.31
N THR A 243 -9.35 -6.49 -14.21
CA THR A 243 -10.80 -6.51 -14.38
C THR A 243 -11.45 -5.97 -13.12
N TYR A 244 -11.94 -4.74 -13.14
CA TYR A 244 -12.63 -4.16 -12.00
C TYR A 244 -14.01 -4.78 -11.89
N LYS A 245 -14.15 -5.63 -10.89
CA LYS A 245 -15.39 -6.26 -10.47
C LYS A 245 -15.35 -6.32 -8.96
N PHE A 246 -16.44 -5.90 -8.32
CA PHE A 246 -16.48 -5.77 -6.87
C PHE A 246 -17.37 -6.82 -6.25
N GLU A 247 -16.90 -7.42 -5.17
CA GLU A 247 -17.67 -8.29 -4.31
C GLU A 247 -18.76 -7.48 -3.57
N SER A 248 -19.71 -8.17 -2.95
CA SER A 248 -20.86 -7.52 -2.28
C SER A 248 -20.48 -6.57 -1.16
N ASN A 249 -19.28 -6.72 -0.59
CA ASN A 249 -18.70 -5.86 0.44
C ASN A 249 -17.76 -4.76 -0.12
N GLY A 250 -17.67 -4.62 -1.45
CA GLY A 250 -16.85 -3.61 -2.11
C GLY A 250 -15.38 -3.99 -2.33
N GLU A 251 -14.95 -5.18 -1.92
CA GLU A 251 -13.61 -5.68 -2.24
C GLU A 251 -13.46 -5.94 -3.75
N LEU A 252 -12.25 -5.75 -4.28
CA LEU A 252 -11.93 -6.19 -5.64
C LEU A 252 -12.02 -7.72 -5.73
N ASP A 253 -12.48 -8.25 -6.87
CA ASP A 253 -12.46 -9.68 -7.16
C ASP A 253 -11.07 -10.26 -6.84
N PRO A 254 -10.97 -11.23 -5.90
CA PRO A 254 -9.69 -11.71 -5.38
C PRO A 254 -8.82 -12.39 -6.46
N THR A 255 -9.40 -12.80 -7.58
CA THR A 255 -8.64 -13.34 -8.72
C THR A 255 -7.77 -12.27 -9.38
N GLN A 256 -8.14 -11.00 -9.26
CA GLN A 256 -7.46 -9.88 -9.90
C GLN A 256 -6.37 -9.23 -9.03
N VAL A 257 -6.36 -9.53 -7.73
CA VAL A 257 -5.34 -9.02 -6.81
C VAL A 257 -3.97 -9.53 -7.24
N VAL A 258 -2.93 -8.71 -7.17
CA VAL A 258 -1.53 -9.15 -7.30
C VAL A 258 -0.72 -8.46 -6.22
N ILE A 259 0.32 -9.13 -5.71
CA ILE A 259 1.23 -8.53 -4.74
C ILE A 259 2.62 -8.50 -5.35
N TRP A 260 3.28 -7.35 -5.33
CA TRP A 260 4.65 -7.19 -5.80
C TRP A 260 5.58 -6.69 -4.70
N ALA A 261 6.81 -7.18 -4.72
CA ALA A 261 7.93 -6.58 -4.03
C ALA A 261 8.59 -5.53 -4.93
N PHE A 262 9.03 -4.44 -4.31
CA PHE A 262 9.83 -3.38 -4.91
C PHE A 262 11.05 -3.15 -4.04
N LYS A 263 12.16 -2.78 -4.67
CA LYS A 263 13.43 -2.54 -4.00
C LYS A 263 13.95 -1.15 -4.32
N VAL A 264 14.45 -0.44 -3.31
CA VAL A 264 15.21 0.78 -3.56
C VAL A 264 16.54 0.41 -4.22
N ARG A 265 16.74 0.87 -5.45
CA ARG A 265 17.98 0.75 -6.21
C ARG A 265 18.31 2.09 -6.87
N ALA A 266 19.52 2.59 -6.65
CA ALA A 266 19.99 3.86 -7.23
C ALA A 266 19.01 5.03 -7.00
N GLY A 267 18.48 5.14 -5.78
CA GLY A 267 17.57 6.23 -5.40
C GLY A 267 16.16 6.13 -5.98
N LYS A 268 15.75 4.96 -6.51
CA LYS A 268 14.39 4.72 -7.01
C LYS A 268 13.81 3.42 -6.44
N LEU A 269 12.51 3.40 -6.17
CA LEU A 269 11.77 2.16 -5.94
C LEU A 269 11.51 1.48 -7.28
N VAL A 270 12.19 0.38 -7.55
CA VAL A 270 12.03 -0.39 -8.79
C VAL A 270 11.36 -1.73 -8.52
N PRO A 271 10.60 -2.29 -9.48
CA PRO A 271 10.03 -3.63 -9.35
C PRO A 271 11.12 -4.66 -9.07
N ASP A 272 10.85 -5.57 -8.14
CA ASP A 272 11.76 -6.66 -7.80
C ASP A 272 11.18 -7.99 -8.29
N GLN A 273 10.04 -8.42 -7.74
CA GLN A 273 9.33 -9.62 -8.17
C GLN A 273 7.86 -9.62 -7.75
N GLU A 274 7.02 -10.32 -8.50
CA GLU A 274 5.69 -10.71 -8.02
C GLU A 274 5.83 -11.73 -6.88
N ILE A 275 4.99 -11.59 -5.87
CA ILE A 275 4.93 -12.52 -4.74
C ILE A 275 3.68 -13.39 -4.91
N ALA A 276 3.89 -14.71 -5.04
CA ALA A 276 2.80 -15.67 -5.13
C ALA A 276 1.84 -15.54 -3.93
N LYS A 277 0.53 -15.69 -4.17
CA LYS A 277 -0.53 -15.59 -3.14
C LYS A 277 -0.52 -16.77 -2.16
N ALA A 278 -0.05 -17.93 -2.61
CA ALA A 278 0.11 -19.18 -1.85
C ALA A 278 1.19 -20.03 -2.51
#